data_AF-A0A926FPI6-F1
#
_entry.id   AF-A0A926FPI6-F1
#
_cell.length_a   1.000
_cell.length_b   1.000
_cell.length_c   1.000
_cell.angle_alpha   90.00
_cell.angle_beta   90.00
_cell.angle_gamma   90.00
#
_symmetry.space_group_name_H-M   'P 1'
#
loop_
_entity.id
_entity.type
_entity.pdbx_description
1 polymer ?
#
loop_
_entity_poly.entity_id
_entity_poly.type
_entity_poly.pdbx_seq_one_letter_code
_entity_poly.pdbx_strand_id
1 'polypeptide(L)'
;MEQTKLIERIAEVDAAVAWCVMIGSDSGIYSGYLEESVARKLFTDINFITAGWIHPQGKAERVEGGYLVSGNWRFGSGISNSDLICAGCYVYENGMKALGDDGLPIWRVMIAKPSDYLIGDGWHTTGLEGAGP
;
A
#
# COMPACT_ATOMS: atom_id res chain seq x y z
N MET A 1 8.18 -20.60 -5.55
CA MET A 1 9.44 -21.09 -4.96
C MET A 1 10.66 -20.33 -5.47
N GLU A 2 10.71 -19.96 -6.77
CA GLU A 2 11.85 -19.20 -7.32
C GLU A 2 11.95 -17.75 -6.80
N GLN A 3 10.83 -17.06 -6.62
CA GLN A 3 10.81 -15.68 -6.09
C GLN A 3 11.46 -15.56 -4.70
N THR A 4 11.17 -16.49 -3.79
CA THR A 4 11.75 -16.49 -2.43
C THR A 4 13.27 -16.67 -2.47
N LYS A 5 13.78 -17.61 -3.28
CA LYS A 5 15.22 -17.84 -3.43
C LYS A 5 15.95 -16.62 -4.00
N LEU A 6 15.32 -15.92 -4.94
CA LEU A 6 15.86 -14.68 -5.48
C LEU A 6 15.97 -13.60 -4.39
N ILE A 7 14.91 -13.42 -3.61
CA ILE A 7 14.89 -12.47 -2.49
C ILE A 7 15.96 -12.82 -1.45
N GLU A 8 16.11 -14.10 -1.09
CA GLU A 8 17.16 -14.58 -0.20
C GLU A 8 18.56 -14.23 -0.74
N ARG A 9 18.80 -14.44 -2.03
CA ARG A 9 20.09 -14.12 -2.65
C ARG A 9 20.38 -12.61 -2.67
N ILE A 10 19.36 -11.78 -2.83
CA ILE A 10 19.50 -10.32 -2.72
C ILE A 10 19.79 -9.95 -1.26
N ALA A 11 19.14 -10.61 -0.30
CA ALA A 11 19.30 -10.34 1.14
C ALA A 11 20.71 -10.67 1.65
N GLU A 12 21.42 -11.63 1.02
CA GLU A 12 22.83 -11.91 1.30
C GLU A 12 23.75 -10.70 0.99
N VAL A 13 23.31 -9.78 0.11
CA VAL A 13 24.04 -8.58 -0.28
C VAL A 13 23.51 -7.35 0.45
N ASP A 14 22.20 -7.13 0.39
CA ASP A 14 21.53 -6.00 1.03
C ASP A 14 20.10 -6.37 1.46
N ALA A 15 19.87 -6.38 2.78
CA ALA A 15 18.59 -6.75 3.36
C ALA A 15 17.49 -5.70 3.10
N ALA A 16 17.84 -4.41 2.99
CA ALA A 16 16.87 -3.34 2.72
C ALA A 16 16.37 -3.41 1.27
N VAL A 17 17.27 -3.65 0.31
CA VAL A 17 16.92 -3.88 -1.08
C VAL A 17 16.06 -5.13 -1.22
N ALA A 18 16.45 -6.24 -0.58
CA ALA A 18 15.66 -7.47 -0.60
C ALA A 18 14.25 -7.27 -0.03
N TRP A 19 14.12 -6.47 1.03
CA TRP A 19 12.84 -6.11 1.61
C TRP A 19 11.96 -5.30 0.62
N CYS A 20 12.52 -4.29 -0.04
CA CYS A 20 11.80 -3.53 -1.06
C CYS A 20 11.39 -4.39 -2.26
N VAL A 21 12.25 -5.31 -2.71
CA VAL A 21 11.93 -6.26 -3.78
C VAL A 21 10.79 -7.19 -3.36
N MET A 22 10.82 -7.68 -2.12
CA MET A 22 9.77 -8.53 -1.58
C MET A 22 8.42 -7.79 -1.55
N ILE A 23 8.40 -6.54 -1.06
CA ILE A 23 7.20 -5.69 -1.08
C ILE A 23 6.73 -5.47 -2.52
N GLY A 24 7.59 -4.99 -3.42
CA GLY A 24 7.20 -4.73 -4.81
C GLY A 24 6.71 -5.97 -5.57
N SER A 25 7.08 -7.18 -5.12
CA SER A 25 6.59 -8.41 -5.73
C SER A 25 5.09 -8.69 -5.46
N ASP A 26 4.47 -8.02 -4.48
CA ASP A 26 3.03 -8.15 -4.21
C ASP A 26 2.17 -7.30 -5.15
N SER A 27 2.76 -6.39 -5.92
CA SER A 27 2.04 -5.35 -6.68
C SER A 27 0.93 -5.89 -7.58
N GLY A 28 1.17 -7.03 -8.24
CA GLY A 28 0.18 -7.66 -9.10
C GLY A 28 -1.08 -8.14 -8.38
N ILE A 29 -1.01 -8.43 -7.07
CA ILE A 29 -2.14 -9.03 -6.32
C ILE A 29 -3.35 -8.08 -6.27
N TYR A 30 -3.11 -6.77 -6.14
CA TYR A 30 -4.16 -5.77 -6.01
C TYR A 30 -5.03 -5.68 -7.27
N SER A 31 -4.43 -5.92 -8.44
CA SER A 31 -5.16 -5.90 -9.72
C SER A 31 -6.30 -6.93 -9.76
N GLY A 32 -6.16 -8.06 -9.06
CA GLY A 32 -7.18 -9.11 -8.98
C GLY A 32 -8.41 -8.75 -8.14
N TYR A 33 -8.35 -7.67 -7.36
CA TYR A 33 -9.46 -7.19 -6.52
C TYR A 33 -10.21 -6.00 -7.15
N LEU A 34 -9.79 -5.56 -8.33
CA LEU A 34 -10.38 -4.42 -9.03
C LEU A 34 -11.22 -4.91 -10.21
N GLU A 35 -12.18 -4.09 -10.63
CA GLU A 35 -12.80 -4.30 -11.94
C GLU A 35 -11.74 -4.26 -13.04
N GLU A 36 -11.87 -5.12 -14.04
CA GLU A 36 -10.86 -5.29 -15.10
C GLU A 36 -10.51 -3.97 -15.79
N SER A 37 -11.51 -3.12 -16.05
CA SER A 37 -11.31 -1.81 -16.68
C SER A 37 -10.45 -0.87 -15.81
N VAL A 38 -10.61 -0.93 -14.50
CA VAL A 38 -9.83 -0.16 -13.52
C VAL A 38 -8.43 -0.75 -13.39
N ALA A 39 -8.32 -2.08 -13.28
CA ALA A 39 -7.04 -2.79 -13.20
C ALA A 39 -6.15 -2.47 -14.40
N ARG A 40 -6.68 -2.56 -15.63
CA ARG A 40 -5.95 -2.24 -16.86
C ARG A 40 -5.52 -0.77 -16.95
N LYS A 41 -6.28 0.14 -16.34
CA LYS A 41 -5.95 1.57 -16.32
C LYS A 41 -4.84 1.89 -15.32
N LEU A 42 -4.80 1.19 -14.19
CA LEU A 42 -3.83 1.42 -13.12
C LEU A 42 -2.53 0.65 -13.36
N PHE A 43 -2.63 -0.66 -13.61
CA PHE A 43 -1.50 -1.58 -13.78
C PHE A 43 -1.16 -1.73 -15.26
N THR A 44 -0.36 -0.78 -15.78
CA THR A 44 -0.11 -0.64 -17.22
C THR A 44 1.15 -1.35 -17.71
N ASP A 45 2.05 -1.73 -16.82
CA ASP A 45 3.33 -2.37 -17.11
C ASP A 45 3.56 -3.55 -16.14
N ILE A 46 4.39 -4.52 -16.54
CA ILE A 46 4.80 -5.64 -15.68
C ILE A 46 5.76 -5.20 -14.56
N ASN A 47 6.46 -4.10 -14.75
CA ASN A 47 7.38 -3.48 -13.79
C ASN A 47 6.67 -2.52 -12.83
N PHE A 48 5.34 -2.46 -12.86
CA PHE A 48 4.55 -1.56 -12.03
C PHE A 48 4.65 -1.95 -10.56
N ILE A 49 5.01 -1.00 -9.70
CA ILE A 49 5.26 -1.24 -8.27
C ILE A 49 4.22 -0.52 -7.42
N THR A 50 3.65 -1.26 -6.46
CA THR A 50 2.89 -0.68 -5.35
C THR A 50 3.70 -0.69 -4.07
N ALA A 51 3.48 0.29 -3.22
CA ALA A 51 3.99 0.32 -1.84
C ALA A 51 2.88 0.81 -0.89
N GLY A 52 3.18 0.87 0.40
CA GLY A 52 2.29 1.45 1.41
C GLY A 52 2.07 0.55 2.60
N TRP A 53 0.93 0.72 3.27
CA TRP A 53 0.58 -0.04 4.46
C TRP A 53 -0.91 -0.35 4.48
N ILE A 54 -1.24 -1.61 4.22
CA ILE A 54 -2.63 -2.08 4.12
C ILE A 54 -3.31 -2.25 5.48
N HIS A 55 -2.54 -2.26 6.58
CA HIS A 55 -3.12 -2.28 7.91
C HIS A 55 -3.98 -1.02 8.11
N PRO A 56 -5.27 -1.13 8.47
CA PRO A 56 -6.16 0.01 8.51
C PRO A 56 -5.75 1.00 9.59
N GLN A 57 -5.26 2.16 9.15
CA GLN A 57 -4.90 3.31 9.98
C GLN A 57 -5.63 4.58 9.54
N GLY A 58 -5.89 4.70 8.25
CA GLY A 58 -6.60 5.83 7.70
C GLY A 58 -8.11 5.79 7.97
N LYS A 59 -8.72 6.92 7.70
CA LYS A 59 -10.15 7.13 7.64
C LYS A 59 -10.56 7.30 6.18
N ALA A 60 -11.55 6.52 5.76
CA ALA A 60 -12.24 6.71 4.50
C ALA A 60 -13.71 7.10 4.79
N GLU A 61 -14.01 8.39 4.76
CA GLU A 61 -15.38 8.88 4.92
C GLU A 61 -16.15 8.66 3.62
N ARG A 62 -17.32 7.99 3.67
CA ARG A 62 -18.23 7.89 2.53
C ARG A 62 -18.70 9.29 2.13
N VAL A 63 -18.57 9.60 0.85
CA VAL A 63 -19.07 10.82 0.22
C VAL A 63 -19.78 10.45 -1.08
N GLU A 64 -20.50 11.41 -1.68
CA GLU A 64 -21.08 11.18 -3.00
C GLU A 64 -19.99 10.80 -4.01
N GLY A 65 -20.17 9.66 -4.69
CA GLY A 65 -19.23 9.17 -5.69
C GLY A 65 -17.97 8.47 -5.18
N GLY A 66 -17.77 8.32 -3.86
CA GLY A 66 -16.61 7.58 -3.36
C GLY A 66 -16.26 7.82 -1.89
N TYR A 67 -14.99 8.09 -1.63
CA TYR A 67 -14.43 8.26 -0.29
C TYR A 67 -13.53 9.49 -0.21
N LEU A 68 -13.67 10.25 0.88
CA LEU A 68 -12.65 11.22 1.29
C LEU A 68 -11.68 10.52 2.25
N VAL A 69 -10.42 10.43 1.85
CA VAL A 69 -9.38 9.69 2.59
C VAL A 69 -8.48 10.65 3.35
N SER A 70 -8.23 10.35 4.63
CA SER A 70 -7.24 11.04 5.44
C SER A 70 -6.60 10.10 6.45
N GLY A 71 -5.36 10.39 6.86
CA GLY A 71 -4.65 9.55 7.82
C GLY A 71 -3.15 9.77 7.79
N ASN A 72 -2.47 9.01 8.64
CA ASN A 72 -1.02 8.87 8.63
C ASN A 72 -0.71 7.38 8.71
N TRP A 73 0.12 6.90 7.79
CA TRP A 73 0.55 5.51 7.71
C TRP A 73 2.03 5.44 8.08
N ARG A 74 2.36 4.62 9.07
CA ARG A 74 3.68 4.54 9.69
C ARG A 74 4.76 3.97 8.76
N PHE A 75 4.38 3.04 7.89
CA PHE A 75 5.31 2.33 7.02
C PHE A 75 4.95 2.57 5.56
N GLY A 76 5.98 2.58 4.72
CA GLY A 76 5.89 2.74 3.28
C GLY A 76 7.19 2.24 2.65
N SER A 77 7.50 0.96 2.84
CA SER A 77 8.76 0.41 2.35
C SER A 77 8.84 0.50 0.82
N GLY A 78 9.93 1.05 0.29
CA GLY A 78 10.12 1.27 -1.14
C GLY A 78 9.21 2.34 -1.75
N ILE A 79 8.52 3.16 -0.94
CA ILE A 79 7.52 4.13 -1.41
C ILE A 79 8.08 5.13 -2.43
N SER A 80 9.35 5.52 -2.30
CA SER A 80 10.04 6.40 -3.24
C SER A 80 10.19 5.81 -4.65
N ASN A 81 10.05 4.48 -4.79
CA ASN A 81 10.11 3.75 -6.05
C ASN A 81 8.74 3.23 -6.52
N SER A 82 7.64 3.63 -5.88
CA SER A 82 6.30 3.13 -6.18
C SER A 82 5.53 3.99 -7.19
N ASP A 83 4.73 3.33 -8.02
CA ASP A 83 3.81 3.96 -8.96
C ASP A 83 2.44 4.27 -8.32
N LEU A 84 2.02 3.43 -7.36
CA LEU A 84 0.81 3.62 -6.55
C LEU A 84 1.07 3.30 -5.08
N ILE A 85 0.30 3.97 -4.22
CA ILE A 85 0.28 3.73 -2.78
C ILE A 85 -1.03 3.03 -2.40
N CYS A 86 -0.89 1.91 -1.71
CA CYS A 86 -1.97 1.12 -1.12
C CYS A 86 -2.10 1.46 0.37
N ALA A 87 -3.21 2.09 0.75
CA ALA A 87 -3.44 2.64 2.08
C ALA A 87 -4.66 2.00 2.76
N GLY A 88 -4.43 1.26 3.84
CA GLY A 88 -5.50 0.67 4.64
C GLY A 88 -6.31 1.72 5.38
N CYS A 89 -7.63 1.69 5.22
CA CYS A 89 -8.57 2.63 5.83
C CYS A 89 -9.75 1.91 6.47
N TYR A 90 -10.14 2.33 7.67
CA TYR A 90 -11.50 2.06 8.16
C TYR A 90 -12.50 2.95 7.42
N VAL A 91 -13.65 2.38 7.07
CA VAL A 91 -14.74 3.12 6.43
C VAL A 91 -15.58 3.82 7.49
N TYR A 92 -15.91 5.08 7.23
CA TYR A 92 -16.76 5.90 8.07
C TYR A 92 -17.98 6.39 7.30
N GLU A 93 -19.07 6.59 8.01
CA GLU A 93 -20.30 7.18 7.51
C GLU A 93 -20.87 8.12 8.58
N ASN A 94 -21.07 9.38 8.21
CA ASN A 94 -21.49 10.46 9.10
C ASN A 94 -20.59 10.57 10.34
N GLY A 95 -19.28 10.40 10.14
CA GLY A 95 -18.28 10.49 11.21
C GLY A 95 -18.19 9.28 12.15
N MET A 96 -19.00 8.24 11.96
CA MET A 96 -18.94 6.99 12.74
C MET A 96 -18.33 5.85 11.91
N LYS A 97 -17.64 4.90 12.56
CA LYS A 97 -17.15 3.71 11.85
C LYS A 97 -18.32 2.91 11.31
N ALA A 98 -18.31 2.64 10.01
CA ALA A 98 -19.29 1.77 9.40
C ALA A 98 -19.04 0.32 9.83
N LEU A 99 -20.11 -0.39 10.18
CA LEU A 99 -20.07 -1.80 10.57
C LEU A 99 -20.66 -2.67 9.45
N GLY A 100 -20.09 -3.85 9.25
CA GLY A 100 -20.67 -4.87 8.41
C GLY A 100 -21.84 -5.59 9.11
N ASP A 101 -22.47 -6.50 8.37
CA ASP A 101 -23.57 -7.32 8.91
C ASP A 101 -23.13 -8.22 10.08
N ASP A 102 -21.83 -8.49 10.18
CA ASP A 102 -21.17 -9.23 11.27
C ASP A 102 -20.88 -8.36 12.50
N GLY A 103 -21.21 -7.07 12.46
CA GLY A 103 -20.93 -6.10 13.53
C GLY A 103 -19.47 -5.66 13.60
N LEU A 104 -18.61 -6.08 12.67
CA LEU A 104 -17.19 -5.70 12.65
C LEU A 104 -16.97 -4.43 11.81
N PRO A 105 -15.96 -3.60 12.13
CA PRO A 105 -15.64 -2.42 11.33
C PRO A 105 -15.29 -2.78 9.88
N ILE A 106 -15.95 -2.11 8.94
CA ILE A 106 -15.63 -2.22 7.52
C ILE A 106 -14.30 -1.51 7.28
N TRP A 107 -13.39 -2.16 6.56
CA TRP A 107 -12.16 -1.54 6.07
C TRP A 107 -11.96 -1.82 4.58
N ARG A 108 -11.13 -1.00 3.95
CA ARG A 108 -10.78 -1.04 2.54
C ARG A 108 -9.31 -0.67 2.36
N VAL A 109 -8.70 -1.16 1.29
CA VAL A 109 -7.43 -0.61 0.78
C VAL A 109 -7.79 0.45 -0.24
N MET A 110 -7.32 1.68 0.00
CA MET A 110 -7.46 2.80 -0.93
C MET A 110 -6.18 2.91 -1.76
N ILE A 111 -6.33 3.01 -3.08
CA ILE A 111 -5.20 3.05 -4.01
C ILE A 111 -5.19 4.44 -4.67
N ALA A 112 -4.08 5.15 -4.56
CA ALA A 112 -3.92 6.48 -5.13
C ALA A 112 -2.46 6.72 -5.55
N LYS A 113 -2.21 7.81 -6.28
CA LYS A 113 -0.86 8.12 -6.78
C LYS A 113 0.01 8.68 -5.66
N PRO A 114 1.34 8.52 -5.72
CA PRO A 114 2.25 9.17 -4.78
C PRO A 114 2.03 10.68 -4.62
N SER A 115 1.64 11.37 -5.69
CA SER A 115 1.31 12.81 -5.67
C SER A 115 0.13 13.20 -4.76
N ASP A 116 -0.71 12.24 -4.39
CA ASP A 116 -1.86 12.46 -3.51
C ASP A 116 -1.48 12.32 -2.02
N TYR A 117 -0.21 12.00 -1.73
CA TYR A 117 0.32 11.80 -0.38
C TYR A 117 1.45 12.77 -0.07
N LEU A 118 1.59 13.09 1.22
CA LEU A 118 2.81 13.67 1.77
C LEU A 118 3.69 12.52 2.27
N ILE A 119 4.80 12.27 1.60
CA ILE A 119 5.80 11.27 2.02
C ILE A 119 6.69 11.94 3.08
N GLY A 120 6.64 11.45 4.32
CA GLY A 120 7.42 11.98 5.43
C GLY A 120 8.85 11.41 5.48
N ASP A 121 9.76 12.10 6.16
CA ASP A 121 11.17 11.73 6.35
C ASP A 121 11.42 10.89 7.62
N GLY A 122 10.35 10.43 8.28
CA GLY A 122 10.41 9.84 9.62
C GLY A 122 11.08 8.46 9.74
N TRP A 123 11.77 7.97 8.70
CA TRP A 123 12.43 6.67 8.71
C TRP A 123 13.89 6.76 9.16
N HIS A 124 14.10 6.96 10.46
CA HIS A 124 15.42 6.94 11.09
C HIS A 124 15.55 5.70 11.98
N THR A 125 16.00 4.58 11.40
CA THR A 125 16.05 3.28 12.06
C THR A 125 17.46 2.68 12.05
N THR A 126 17.72 1.71 12.93
CA THR A 126 19.01 1.00 13.02
C THR A 126 19.13 -0.19 12.07
N GLY A 127 18.07 -0.51 11.33
CA GLY A 127 18.00 -1.65 10.42
C GLY A 127 16.95 -1.41 9.35
N LEU A 128 17.17 -1.99 8.17
CA LEU A 128 16.39 -1.70 6.95
C LEU A 128 16.31 -0.19 6.65
N GLU A 129 17.38 0.56 6.96
CA GLU A 129 17.42 2.02 6.77
C GLU A 129 17.13 2.39 5.31
N GLY A 130 17.72 1.68 4.35
CA GLY A 130 17.48 1.89 2.92
C GLY A 130 16.09 1.47 2.39
N ALA A 131 15.19 0.99 3.25
CA ALA A 131 13.83 0.60 2.83
C ALA A 131 12.82 1.75 2.95
N GLY A 132 13.13 2.79 3.72
CA GLY A 132 12.28 3.98 3.85
C GLY A 132 12.50 5.00 2.73
N PRO A 133 11.74 6.11 2.76
CA PRO A 133 11.95 7.23 1.86
C PRO A 133 13.26 7.98 2.11
#